data_AF-A0A1Z9LC16-F1
#
_entry.id   AF-A0A1Z9LC16-F1
#
_cell.length_a   1.000
_cell.length_b   1.000
_cell.length_c   1.000
_cell.angle_alpha   90.00
_cell.angle_beta   90.00
_cell.angle_gamma   90.00
#
_symmetry.space_group_name_H-M   'P 1'
#
loop_
_entity.id
_entity.type
_entity.pdbx_description
1 polymer ?
#
loop_
_entity_poly.entity_id
_entity_poly.type
_entity_poly.pdbx_seq_one_letter_code
_entity_poly.pdbx_strand_id
1 'polypeptide(L)'
;KAFTNSMKAFSSTWTLGTGKSVKWPAGVGAKGNSGVAGVIQNRLGAIGYVNQSYIKGNVVAAALQNKSGEYLKPSVAAGARALNGISLDKDLAGKNPNPTAKGAYPIATLTWVLAYKTGNGKDAKVVQDAFNYMLSSKAQNKAPSLGFVPLKGDILAKAKAAVNKIGQ
;
A
#
# COMPACT_ATOMS: atom_id res chain seq x y z
N LYS A 1 -3.27 3.09 -7.50
CA LYS A 1 -2.66 4.32 -8.08
C LYS A 1 -1.60 4.97 -7.17
N ALA A 2 -0.96 4.22 -6.26
CA ALA A 2 0.00 4.80 -5.31
C ALA A 2 1.20 5.45 -5.99
N PHE A 3 1.86 4.73 -6.90
CA PHE A 3 3.02 5.24 -7.63
C PHE A 3 2.73 6.56 -8.35
N THR A 4 1.68 6.63 -9.18
CA THR A 4 1.34 7.86 -9.93
C THR A 4 0.92 9.01 -9.00
N ASN A 5 0.28 8.72 -7.86
CA ASN A 5 -0.02 9.76 -6.87
C ASN A 5 1.30 10.34 -6.30
N SER A 6 2.25 9.47 -5.96
CA SER A 6 3.56 9.87 -5.45
C SER A 6 4.35 10.66 -6.48
N MET A 7 4.42 10.20 -7.74
CA MET A 7 5.10 10.94 -8.80
C MET A 7 4.54 12.36 -8.98
N LYS A 8 3.20 12.51 -8.98
CA LYS A 8 2.56 13.83 -9.04
C LYS A 8 2.88 14.70 -7.82
N ALA A 9 3.09 14.10 -6.65
CA ALA A 9 3.44 14.81 -5.42
C ALA A 9 4.94 15.09 -5.28
N PHE A 10 5.80 14.39 -6.03
CA PHE A 10 7.25 14.53 -5.97
C PHE A 10 7.77 15.56 -6.96
N SER A 11 7.16 15.66 -8.15
CA SER A 11 7.68 16.49 -9.21
C SER A 11 6.59 17.28 -9.94
N SER A 12 6.85 18.56 -10.16
CA SER A 12 6.05 19.42 -11.04
C SER A 12 6.14 19.00 -12.51
N THR A 13 7.23 18.34 -12.92
CA THR A 13 7.42 17.84 -14.28
C THR A 13 6.57 16.60 -14.60
N TRP A 14 5.95 15.98 -13.58
CA TRP A 14 5.01 14.88 -13.79
C TRP A 14 3.65 15.40 -14.28
N THR A 15 3.39 15.21 -15.58
CA THR A 15 2.18 15.69 -16.26
C THR A 15 1.16 14.58 -16.55
N LEU A 16 1.50 13.30 -16.35
CA LEU A 16 0.63 12.15 -16.69
C LEU A 16 -0.63 12.02 -15.82
N GLY A 17 -0.80 12.88 -14.81
CA GLY A 17 -1.89 12.81 -13.85
C GLY A 17 -1.75 11.63 -12.88
N THR A 18 -2.87 11.21 -12.28
CA THR A 18 -2.88 10.09 -11.32
C THR A 18 -3.96 9.08 -11.70
N GLY A 19 -3.64 7.77 -11.68
CA GLY A 19 -4.56 6.76 -12.18
C GLY A 19 -4.13 5.34 -11.86
N LYS A 20 -5.07 4.39 -11.96
CA LYS A 20 -4.74 2.95 -12.00
C LYS A 20 -4.10 2.59 -13.34
N SER A 21 -4.49 3.31 -14.39
CA SER A 21 -3.86 3.33 -15.71
C SER A 21 -3.62 4.80 -16.09
N VAL A 22 -2.50 5.07 -16.76
CA VAL A 22 -2.14 6.37 -17.34
C VAL A 22 -1.52 6.12 -18.71
N LYS A 23 -1.50 7.13 -19.57
CA LYS A 23 -0.86 7.05 -20.89
C LYS A 23 0.66 7.15 -20.73
N TRP A 24 1.31 6.02 -20.45
CA TRP A 24 2.77 5.97 -20.32
C TRP A 24 3.43 6.39 -21.64
N PRO A 25 4.43 7.29 -21.62
CA PRO A 25 5.12 7.72 -22.82
C PRO A 25 6.02 6.63 -23.39
N ALA A 26 6.52 5.75 -22.53
CA ALA A 26 7.39 4.62 -22.87
C ALA A 26 7.34 3.56 -21.76
N GLY A 27 7.95 2.41 -22.01
CA GLY A 27 8.12 1.32 -21.06
C GLY A 27 7.47 0.01 -21.52
N VAL A 28 7.78 -1.07 -20.79
CA VAL A 28 7.17 -2.38 -21.03
C VAL A 28 6.07 -2.60 -20.00
N GLY A 29 4.84 -2.79 -20.47
CA GLY A 29 3.71 -3.16 -19.62
C GLY A 29 3.79 -4.63 -19.21
N ALA A 30 3.54 -4.91 -17.94
CA ALA A 30 3.47 -6.28 -17.42
C ALA A 30 2.29 -6.44 -16.46
N LYS A 31 1.72 -7.65 -16.42
CA LYS A 31 0.52 -7.95 -15.62
C LYS A 31 0.87 -8.13 -14.14
N GLY A 32 0.43 -7.20 -13.31
CA GLY A 32 0.57 -7.28 -11.86
C GLY A 32 2.01 -7.20 -11.36
N ASN A 33 2.21 -7.32 -10.05
CA ASN A 33 3.53 -7.23 -9.44
C ASN A 33 4.47 -8.36 -9.88
N SER A 34 3.95 -9.58 -10.07
CA SER A 34 4.75 -10.73 -10.54
C SER A 34 5.30 -10.50 -11.94
N GLY A 35 4.48 -10.00 -12.86
CA GLY A 35 4.91 -9.68 -14.22
C GLY A 35 5.99 -8.59 -14.23
N VAL A 36 5.78 -7.50 -13.49
CA VAL A 36 6.77 -6.41 -13.40
C VAL A 36 8.08 -6.90 -12.77
N ALA A 37 8.01 -7.67 -11.68
CA ALA A 37 9.20 -8.26 -11.05
C ALA A 37 9.95 -9.19 -12.01
N GLY A 38 9.24 -10.01 -12.79
CA GLY A 38 9.83 -10.87 -13.81
C GLY A 38 10.55 -10.08 -14.91
N VAL A 39 9.99 -8.95 -15.35
CA VAL A 39 10.66 -8.05 -16.31
C VAL A 39 11.94 -7.47 -15.72
N ILE A 40 11.89 -6.97 -14.47
CA ILE A 40 13.08 -6.43 -13.78
C ILE A 40 14.17 -7.48 -13.66
N GLN A 41 13.80 -8.71 -13.27
CA GLN A 41 14.74 -9.80 -13.07
C GLN A 41 15.46 -10.23 -14.36
N ASN A 42 14.76 -10.21 -15.49
CA ASN A 42 15.26 -10.76 -16.76
C ASN A 42 15.83 -9.70 -17.71
N ARG A 43 15.78 -8.41 -17.36
CA ARG A 43 16.27 -7.33 -18.21
C ARG A 43 17.28 -6.47 -17.46
N LEU A 44 18.54 -6.59 -17.86
CA LEU A 44 19.62 -5.77 -17.32
C LEU A 44 19.29 -4.27 -17.50
N GLY A 45 19.51 -3.49 -16.44
CA GLY A 45 19.23 -2.06 -16.42
C GLY A 45 17.74 -1.69 -16.31
N ALA A 46 16.84 -2.66 -16.12
CA ALA A 46 15.42 -2.35 -15.93
C ALA A 46 15.15 -1.68 -14.57
N ILE A 47 14.24 -0.71 -14.59
CA ILE A 47 13.64 -0.09 -13.41
C ILE A 47 12.13 -0.23 -13.49
N GLY A 48 11.49 -0.54 -12.37
CA GLY A 48 10.04 -0.64 -12.27
C GLY A 48 9.57 -0.45 -10.83
N TYR A 49 8.25 -0.40 -10.64
CA TYR A 49 7.64 -0.26 -9.33
C TYR A 49 6.87 -1.55 -8.98
N VAL A 50 7.17 -2.10 -7.82
CA VAL A 50 6.50 -3.30 -7.28
C VAL A 50 6.21 -3.11 -5.80
N ASN A 51 5.26 -3.88 -5.28
CA ASN A 51 5.06 -4.00 -3.85
C ASN A 51 6.30 -4.63 -3.19
N GLN A 52 6.59 -4.22 -1.94
CA GLN A 52 7.75 -4.71 -1.17
C GLN A 52 7.86 -6.25 -1.11
N SER A 53 6.73 -6.96 -1.08
CA SER A 53 6.68 -8.43 -1.08
C SER A 53 7.28 -9.10 -2.33
N TYR A 54 7.53 -8.33 -3.40
CA TYR A 54 8.14 -8.80 -4.65
C TYR A 54 9.62 -8.45 -4.77
N ILE A 55 10.21 -7.81 -3.76
CA ILE A 55 11.65 -7.54 -3.69
C ILE A 55 12.32 -8.81 -3.18
N LYS A 56 12.88 -9.59 -4.09
CA LYS A 56 13.54 -10.87 -3.81
C LYS A 56 14.56 -11.20 -4.90
N GLY A 57 15.59 -11.96 -4.53
CA GLY A 57 16.66 -12.35 -5.46
C GLY A 57 17.30 -11.12 -6.12
N ASN A 58 17.29 -11.08 -7.45
CA ASN A 58 17.88 -9.99 -8.24
C ASN A 58 17.02 -8.72 -8.30
N VAL A 59 15.77 -8.76 -7.81
CA VAL A 59 14.94 -7.57 -7.69
C VAL A 59 15.34 -6.83 -6.41
N VAL A 60 16.10 -5.75 -6.57
CA VAL A 60 16.59 -4.93 -5.46
C VAL A 60 15.89 -3.57 -5.41
N ALA A 61 15.65 -3.04 -4.22
CA ALA A 61 15.09 -1.72 -4.04
C ALA A 61 16.15 -0.63 -4.03
N ALA A 62 15.91 0.44 -4.79
CA ALA A 62 16.62 1.71 -4.63
C ALA A 62 16.25 2.37 -3.29
N ALA A 63 17.20 3.10 -2.71
CA ALA A 63 16.89 4.03 -1.63
C ALA A 63 16.25 5.29 -2.24
N LEU A 64 15.16 5.77 -1.64
CA LEU A 64 14.47 6.98 -2.08
C LEU A 64 14.59 8.05 -1.00
N GLN A 65 14.86 9.30 -1.43
CA GLN A 65 14.85 10.45 -0.54
C GLN A 65 13.41 10.74 -0.11
N ASN A 66 13.17 10.83 1.20
CA ASN A 66 11.89 11.30 1.74
C ASN A 66 11.85 12.83 1.84
N LYS A 67 10.71 13.38 2.24
CA LYS A 67 10.51 14.83 2.36
C LYS A 67 11.37 15.49 3.46
N SER A 68 11.95 14.69 4.36
CA SER A 68 12.90 15.12 5.40
C SER A 68 14.36 15.04 4.95
N GLY A 69 14.62 14.67 3.69
CA GLY A 69 15.96 14.58 3.12
C GLY A 69 16.68 13.24 3.34
N GLU A 70 16.04 12.27 3.98
CA GLU A 70 16.63 10.97 4.32
C GLU A 70 16.48 9.96 3.17
N TYR A 71 17.55 9.27 2.80
CA TYR A 71 17.51 8.18 1.83
C TYR A 71 17.19 6.86 2.53
N LEU A 72 16.03 6.29 2.21
CA LEU A 72 15.52 5.11 2.88
C LEU A 72 15.24 3.99 1.87
N LYS A 73 15.59 2.76 2.22
CA LYS A 73 15.05 1.55 1.57
C LYS A 73 13.69 1.19 2.17
N PRO A 74 12.81 0.50 1.43
CA PRO A 74 11.51 0.08 1.96
C PRO A 74 11.71 -0.90 3.13
N SER A 75 11.00 -0.64 4.23
CA SER A 75 10.99 -1.49 5.42
C SER A 75 9.66 -1.38 6.14
N VAL A 76 9.34 -2.36 6.98
CA VAL A 76 8.12 -2.33 7.81
C VAL A 76 8.08 -1.08 8.70
N ALA A 77 9.20 -0.70 9.29
CA ALA A 77 9.28 0.47 10.17
C ALA A 77 9.06 1.78 9.40
N ALA A 78 9.73 1.96 8.26
CA ALA A 78 9.59 3.16 7.44
C ALA A 78 8.19 3.25 6.80
N GLY A 79 7.60 2.10 6.42
CA GLY A 79 6.23 2.01 5.96
C GLY A 79 5.22 2.37 7.05
N ALA A 80 5.39 1.88 8.28
CA ALA A 80 4.52 2.22 9.39
C ALA A 80 4.50 3.73 9.69
N ARG A 81 5.68 4.37 9.68
CA ARG A 81 5.81 5.83 9.83
C ARG A 81 5.03 6.59 8.75
N ALA A 82 5.10 6.12 7.51
CA ALA A 82 4.35 6.71 6.40
C ALA A 82 2.84 6.51 6.54
N LEU A 83 2.40 5.28 6.85
CA LEU A 83 0.99 4.92 6.93
C LEU A 83 0.26 5.61 8.09
N ASN A 84 0.92 5.77 9.24
CA ASN A 84 0.33 6.45 10.40
C ASN A 84 0.06 7.94 10.16
N GLY A 85 0.70 8.55 9.14
CA GLY A 85 0.44 9.92 8.72
C GLY A 85 -0.71 10.06 7.70
N ILE A 86 -1.49 9.01 7.44
CA ILE A 86 -2.64 9.05 6.53
C ILE A 86 -3.89 9.45 7.31
N SER A 87 -4.52 10.55 6.91
CA SER A 87 -5.88 10.88 7.35
C SER A 87 -6.88 10.02 6.57
N LEU A 88 -7.79 9.38 7.31
CA LEU A 88 -8.84 8.51 6.78
C LEU A 88 -10.19 9.20 6.88
N ASP A 89 -10.97 9.14 5.81
CA ASP A 89 -12.37 9.55 5.80
C ASP A 89 -13.29 8.53 6.50
N LYS A 90 -14.60 8.79 6.46
CA LYS A 90 -15.63 7.96 7.10
C LYS A 90 -15.70 6.52 6.56
N ASP A 91 -15.22 6.29 5.33
CA ASP A 91 -15.21 5.00 4.64
C ASP A 91 -13.81 4.38 4.63
N LEU A 92 -12.90 4.90 5.47
CA LEU A 92 -11.51 4.50 5.59
C LEU A 92 -10.67 4.73 4.35
N ALA A 93 -11.12 5.56 3.41
CA ALA A 93 -10.30 5.96 2.28
C ALA A 93 -9.37 7.11 2.69
N GLY A 94 -8.14 7.04 2.21
CA GLY A 94 -7.11 8.02 2.54
C GLY A 94 -5.83 7.77 1.77
N LYS A 95 -5.04 8.83 1.60
CA LYS A 95 -3.71 8.77 0.97
C LYS A 95 -2.80 9.84 1.57
N ASN A 96 -1.51 9.52 1.62
CA ASN A 96 -0.46 10.50 1.86
C ASN A 96 0.68 10.22 0.86
N PRO A 97 0.63 10.82 -0.35
CA PRO A 97 1.52 10.43 -1.45
C PRO A 97 2.97 10.92 -1.30
N ASN A 98 3.24 11.82 -0.36
CA ASN A 98 4.57 12.30 -0.02
C ASN A 98 4.65 12.64 1.49
N PRO A 99 4.75 11.61 2.36
CA PRO A 99 4.71 11.79 3.80
C PRO A 99 5.81 12.72 4.32
N THR A 100 5.46 13.57 5.29
CA THR A 100 6.37 14.52 5.94
C THR A 100 7.07 13.95 7.17
N ALA A 101 6.63 12.80 7.68
CA ALA A 101 7.16 12.22 8.90
C ALA A 101 8.61 11.74 8.70
N LYS A 102 9.50 12.12 9.62
CA LYS A 102 10.89 11.65 9.63
C LYS A 102 10.95 10.12 9.67
N GLY A 103 11.84 9.54 8.87
CA GLY A 103 12.00 8.09 8.70
C GLY A 103 10.89 7.43 7.89
N ALA A 104 9.91 8.17 7.34
CA ALA A 104 8.87 7.61 6.50
C ALA A 104 9.38 7.27 5.10
N TYR A 105 9.04 6.08 4.61
CA TYR A 105 9.30 5.73 3.22
C TYR A 105 8.38 6.54 2.29
N PRO A 106 8.90 7.18 1.23
CA PRO A 106 8.12 8.19 0.48
C PRO A 106 6.97 7.61 -0.36
N ILE A 107 7.00 6.31 -0.69
CA ILE A 107 5.94 5.64 -1.46
C ILE A 107 5.30 4.54 -0.60
N ALA A 108 4.27 4.89 0.17
CA ALA A 108 3.48 3.95 0.95
C ALA A 108 1.98 4.15 0.72
N THR A 109 1.20 3.08 0.80
CA THR A 109 -0.25 3.14 0.61
C THR A 109 -0.95 2.04 1.40
N LEU A 110 -2.20 2.30 1.78
CA LEU A 110 -3.10 1.27 2.29
C LEU A 110 -3.64 0.42 1.14
N THR A 111 -4.11 -0.77 1.48
CA THR A 111 -4.94 -1.61 0.62
C THR A 111 -6.25 -1.88 1.36
N TRP A 112 -7.33 -2.08 0.61
CA TRP A 112 -8.68 -2.20 1.16
C TRP A 112 -9.31 -3.52 0.74
N VAL A 113 -10.11 -4.08 1.66
CA VAL A 113 -11.11 -5.09 1.35
C VAL A 113 -12.47 -4.39 1.43
N LEU A 114 -13.32 -4.63 0.44
CA LEU A 114 -14.68 -4.07 0.40
C LEU A 114 -15.67 -5.14 0.85
N ALA A 115 -16.62 -4.74 1.69
CA ALA A 115 -17.79 -5.56 2.03
C ALA A 115 -19.03 -4.68 2.06
N TYR A 116 -20.17 -5.29 1.76
CA TYR A 116 -21.44 -4.58 1.77
C TYR A 116 -21.87 -4.26 3.20
N LYS A 117 -22.45 -3.07 3.38
CA LYS A 117 -23.08 -2.70 4.65
C LYS A 117 -24.35 -3.52 4.86
N THR A 118 -25.21 -3.61 3.85
CA THR A 118 -26.50 -4.32 3.87
C THR A 118 -26.51 -5.43 2.82
N GLY A 119 -27.48 -6.35 2.85
CA GLY A 119 -27.67 -7.34 1.78
C GLY A 119 -26.73 -8.56 1.82
N ASN A 120 -26.00 -8.76 2.91
CA ASN A 120 -25.14 -9.94 3.11
C ASN A 120 -25.93 -11.20 3.55
N GLY A 121 -27.21 -11.05 3.94
CA GLY A 121 -28.04 -12.16 4.40
C GLY A 121 -27.40 -12.97 5.54
N LYS A 122 -27.48 -14.30 5.45
CA LYS A 122 -26.90 -15.22 6.44
C LYS A 122 -25.36 -15.18 6.51
N ASP A 123 -24.70 -14.64 5.48
CA ASP A 123 -23.24 -14.65 5.38
C ASP A 123 -22.57 -13.49 6.13
N ALA A 124 -23.36 -12.51 6.60
CA ALA A 124 -22.87 -11.32 7.31
C ALA A 124 -21.88 -11.68 8.44
N LYS A 125 -22.24 -12.65 9.28
CA LYS A 125 -21.44 -13.08 10.43
C LYS A 125 -20.11 -13.69 10.00
N VAL A 126 -20.10 -14.54 8.98
CA VAL A 126 -18.88 -15.18 8.47
C VAL A 126 -17.92 -14.14 7.88
N VAL A 127 -18.44 -13.16 7.15
CA VAL A 127 -17.61 -12.05 6.61
C VAL A 127 -17.01 -11.23 7.75
N GLN A 128 -17.80 -10.90 8.78
CA GLN A 128 -17.29 -10.20 9.96
C GLN A 128 -16.18 -10.99 10.66
N ASP A 129 -16.37 -12.30 10.86
CA ASP A 129 -15.40 -13.16 11.53
C ASP A 129 -14.08 -13.28 10.75
N ALA A 130 -14.17 -13.42 9.42
CA ALA A 130 -13.00 -13.44 8.55
C ALA A 130 -12.19 -12.13 8.67
N PHE A 131 -12.84 -10.97 8.63
CA PHE A 131 -12.16 -9.69 8.76
C PHE A 131 -11.63 -9.43 10.16
N ASN A 132 -12.37 -9.81 11.21
CA ASN A 132 -11.88 -9.73 12.58
C ASN A 132 -10.67 -10.64 12.80
N TYR A 133 -10.63 -11.82 12.19
CA TYR A 133 -9.43 -12.66 12.17
C TYR A 133 -8.27 -11.97 11.46
N MET A 134 -8.48 -11.39 10.27
CA MET A 134 -7.44 -10.64 9.55
C MET A 134 -6.91 -9.45 10.35
N LEU A 135 -7.76 -8.79 11.16
CA LEU A 135 -7.41 -7.67 12.04
C LEU A 135 -6.96 -8.11 13.44
N SER A 136 -6.89 -9.41 13.71
CA SER A 136 -6.40 -9.94 14.98
C SER A 136 -4.88 -9.78 15.10
N SER A 137 -4.37 -9.72 16.33
CA SER A 137 -2.92 -9.69 16.58
C SER A 137 -2.21 -10.89 15.93
N LYS A 138 -2.85 -12.06 15.93
CA LYS A 138 -2.32 -13.28 15.31
C LYS A 138 -2.07 -13.10 13.81
N ALA A 139 -3.02 -12.51 13.08
CA ALA A 139 -2.87 -12.27 11.64
C ALA A 139 -1.93 -11.09 11.35
N GLN A 140 -2.06 -9.99 12.11
CA GLN A 140 -1.20 -8.81 11.93
C GLN A 140 0.28 -9.13 12.17
N ASN A 141 0.60 -10.00 13.14
CA ASN A 141 1.98 -10.42 13.41
C ASN A 141 2.62 -11.22 12.25
N LYS A 142 1.82 -11.76 11.32
CA LYS A 142 2.33 -12.43 10.11
C LYS A 142 2.56 -11.47 8.94
N ALA A 143 1.99 -10.26 8.96
CA ALA A 143 2.10 -9.33 7.84
C ALA A 143 3.57 -8.98 7.47
N PRO A 144 4.49 -8.75 8.43
CA PRO A 144 5.89 -8.45 8.12
C PRO A 144 6.60 -9.52 7.27
N SER A 145 6.39 -10.81 7.56
CA SER A 145 7.04 -11.90 6.81
C SER A 145 6.53 -12.02 5.37
N LEU A 146 5.39 -11.39 5.08
CA LEU A 146 4.81 -11.31 3.75
C LEU A 146 5.14 -9.98 3.04
N GLY A 147 6.00 -9.14 3.63
CA GLY A 147 6.36 -7.83 3.08
C GLY A 147 5.30 -6.73 3.29
N PHE A 148 4.39 -6.91 4.25
CA PHE A 148 3.35 -5.94 4.59
C PHE A 148 3.59 -5.28 5.94
N VAL A 149 3.10 -4.05 6.09
CA VAL A 149 3.09 -3.33 7.35
C VAL A 149 1.86 -3.75 8.16
N PRO A 150 2.00 -4.21 9.42
CA PRO A 150 0.87 -4.50 10.27
C PRO A 150 0.11 -3.21 10.61
N LEU A 151 -1.22 -3.26 10.57
CA LEU A 151 -2.09 -2.21 11.07
C LEU A 151 -1.98 -2.15 12.60
N LYS A 152 -1.85 -0.93 13.13
CA LYS A 152 -1.79 -0.64 14.57
C LYS A 152 -2.55 0.64 14.87
N GLY A 153 -2.79 0.89 16.17
CA GLY A 153 -3.40 2.14 16.66
C GLY A 153 -4.73 2.47 15.99
N ASP A 154 -4.91 3.75 15.66
CA ASP A 154 -6.16 4.31 15.14
C ASP A 154 -6.63 3.64 13.86
N ILE A 155 -5.72 3.29 12.93
CA ILE A 155 -6.11 2.66 11.66
C ILE A 155 -6.70 1.27 11.93
N LEU A 156 -6.10 0.50 12.84
CA LEU A 156 -6.62 -0.81 13.23
C LEU A 156 -7.97 -0.68 13.95
N ALA A 157 -8.10 0.28 14.86
CA ALA A 157 -9.34 0.52 15.59
C ALA A 157 -10.49 0.91 14.64
N LYS A 158 -10.24 1.84 13.71
CA LYS A 158 -11.20 2.25 12.68
C LYS A 158 -11.59 1.10 11.74
N ALA A 159 -10.63 0.25 11.36
CA ALA A 159 -10.89 -0.94 10.56
C ALA A 159 -11.83 -1.92 11.29
N LYS A 160 -11.58 -2.21 12.58
CA LYS A 160 -12.46 -3.06 13.39
C LYS A 160 -13.86 -2.45 13.54
N ALA A 161 -13.96 -1.15 13.76
CA ALA A 161 -15.24 -0.46 13.82
C ALA A 161 -16.03 -0.54 12.49
N ALA A 162 -15.34 -0.54 11.34
CA ALA A 162 -15.99 -0.72 10.04
C ALA A 162 -16.50 -2.16 9.83
N VAL A 163 -15.83 -3.18 10.37
CA VAL A 163 -16.32 -4.57 10.34
C VAL A 163 -17.68 -4.70 11.01
N ASN A 164 -17.91 -4.00 12.13
CA ASN A 164 -19.19 -4.03 12.84
C ASN A 164 -20.36 -3.42 12.05
N LYS A 165 -20.09 -2.77 10.91
CA LYS A 165 -21.13 -2.22 10.02
C LYS A 165 -21.61 -3.23 8.97
N ILE A 166 -20.96 -4.37 8.83
CA ILE A 166 -21.29 -5.39 7.82
C ILE A 166 -22.55 -6.14 8.25
N GLY A 167 -23.56 -6.20 7.38
CA GLY A 167 -24.84 -6.85 7.66
C GLY A 167 -25.79 -6.02 8.54
N GLN A 168 -25.53 -4.72 8.70
CA GLN A 168 -26.52 -3.77 9.24
C GLN A 168 -27.61 -3.47 8.21
#